data_AF-A0A7X7KZI4-F1
#
_entry.id   AF-A0A7X7KZI4-F1
#
_cell.length_a   1.000
_cell.length_b   1.000
_cell.length_c   1.000
_cell.angle_alpha   90.00
_cell.angle_beta   90.00
_cell.angle_gamma   90.00
#
_symmetry.space_group_name_H-M   'P 1'
#
loop_
_entity.id
_entity.type
_entity.pdbx_description
1 polymer ?
#
loop_
_entity_poly.entity_id
_entity_poly.type
_entity_poly.pdbx_seq_one_letter_code
_entity_poly.pdbx_strand_id
1 'polypeptide(L)'
;MSAITERIAAAAAQLLEVHAALYDFSVYGSICRHGMYTAGRVGVPQCDFGYMIGPRHFQSFALPYLQREFGRLDGVCYHLDGVGNLPNLEPLCADPRLHLIQWVPGAGHGRDDWSWLHDKIDALGKGQILQGSVHDFERWRAAHTAPWLYWVLAGSTADEITGCLRSLGV
;
A
#
# COMPACT_ATOMS: atom_id res chain seq x y z
N MET A 1 16.23 19.82 11.50
CA MET A 1 16.71 19.20 10.24
C MET A 1 17.74 20.12 9.63
N SER A 2 18.69 19.63 8.84
CA SER A 2 19.64 20.52 8.16
C SER A 2 18.94 21.23 6.98
N ALA A 3 19.45 22.41 6.60
CA ALA A 3 18.95 23.15 5.44
C ALA A 3 19.01 22.32 4.13
N ILE A 4 19.93 21.35 4.05
CA ILE A 4 20.04 20.44 2.90
C ILE A 4 18.83 19.48 2.85
N THR A 5 18.47 18.87 3.99
CA THR A 5 17.32 17.94 4.03
C THR A 5 16.01 18.66 3.67
N GLU A 6 15.85 19.91 4.08
CA GLU A 6 14.69 20.73 3.72
C GLU A 6 14.64 21.05 2.22
N ARG A 7 15.78 21.37 1.61
CA ARG A 7 15.86 21.58 0.15
C ARG A 7 15.52 20.32 -0.64
N ILE A 8 16.01 19.16 -0.21
CA ILE A 8 15.67 17.87 -0.85
C ILE A 8 14.17 17.60 -0.72
N ALA A 9 13.61 17.82 0.47
CA ALA A 9 12.19 17.66 0.73
C ALA A 9 11.32 18.59 -0.15
N ALA A 10 11.73 19.84 -0.33
CA ALA A 10 11.05 20.81 -1.18
C ALA A 10 11.14 20.41 -2.67
N ALA A 11 12.32 20.00 -3.14
CA ALA A 11 12.49 19.53 -4.51
C ALA A 11 11.62 18.30 -4.82
N ALA A 12 11.54 17.34 -3.89
CA ALA A 12 10.67 16.19 -4.03
C ALA A 12 9.18 16.57 -4.11
N ALA A 13 8.73 17.55 -3.31
CA ALA A 13 7.36 18.05 -3.38
C ALA A 13 7.07 18.74 -4.72
N GLN A 14 7.98 19.58 -5.20
CA GLN A 14 7.86 20.24 -6.51
C GLN A 14 7.81 19.23 -7.65
N LEU A 15 8.63 18.18 -7.62
CA LEU A 15 8.59 17.12 -8.63
C LEU A 15 7.23 16.41 -8.66
N LEU A 16 6.63 16.14 -7.49
CA LEU A 16 5.30 15.53 -7.41
C LEU A 16 4.21 16.44 -7.97
N GLU A 17 4.31 17.75 -7.77
CA GLU A 17 3.37 18.73 -8.35
C GLU A 17 3.50 18.80 -9.87
N VAL A 18 4.73 18.89 -10.38
CA VAL A 18 5.00 18.86 -11.82
C VAL A 18 4.51 17.55 -12.44
N HIS A 19 4.73 16.42 -11.77
CA HIS A 19 4.26 15.11 -12.21
C HIS A 19 2.73 15.08 -12.32
N ALA A 20 2.03 15.57 -11.30
CA ALA A 20 0.57 15.59 -11.29
C ALA A 20 0.00 16.48 -12.40
N ALA A 21 0.65 17.60 -12.73
CA ALA A 21 0.27 18.46 -13.84
C ALA A 21 0.58 17.83 -15.20
N LEU A 22 1.78 17.25 -15.37
CA LEU A 22 2.22 16.65 -16.63
C LEU A 22 1.33 15.49 -17.10
N TYR A 23 0.82 14.71 -16.15
CA TYR A 23 -0.03 13.56 -16.42
C TYR A 23 -1.52 13.82 -16.16
N ASP A 24 -1.91 15.10 -16.00
CA ASP A 24 -3.30 15.52 -15.82
C ASP A 24 -4.05 14.73 -14.73
N PHE A 25 -3.43 14.55 -13.56
CA PHE A 25 -4.03 13.76 -12.47
C PHE A 25 -5.40 14.33 -12.04
N SER A 26 -5.62 15.64 -12.16
CA SER A 26 -6.93 16.23 -11.88
C SER A 26 -8.06 15.77 -12.83
N VAL A 27 -7.71 15.20 -13.99
CA VAL A 27 -8.65 14.66 -14.99
C VAL A 27 -8.72 13.14 -14.88
N TYR A 28 -7.57 12.48 -14.85
CA TYR A 28 -7.50 11.01 -14.96
C TYR A 28 -7.27 10.30 -13.63
N GLY A 29 -6.79 11.01 -12.60
CA GLY A 29 -6.19 10.41 -11.42
C GLY A 29 -4.83 9.78 -11.70
N SER A 30 -4.37 8.90 -10.80
CA SER A 30 -3.13 8.15 -10.97
C SER A 30 -3.25 6.73 -10.40
N ILE A 31 -2.42 5.82 -10.91
CA ILE A 31 -2.31 4.44 -10.46
C ILE A 31 -0.90 4.13 -9.93
N CYS A 32 -0.81 3.32 -8.88
CA CYS A 32 0.47 2.86 -8.35
C CYS A 32 0.93 1.57 -9.06
N ARG A 33 2.15 1.11 -8.78
CA ARG A 33 2.72 -0.12 -9.36
C ARG A 33 1.89 -1.39 -9.12
N HIS A 34 0.96 -1.37 -8.16
CA HIS A 34 0.06 -2.47 -7.83
C HIS A 34 -1.39 -2.25 -8.31
N GLY A 35 -1.63 -1.23 -9.16
CA GLY A 35 -2.96 -0.92 -9.68
C GLY A 35 -3.86 -0.12 -8.73
N MET A 36 -3.32 0.38 -7.60
CA MET A 36 -4.08 1.22 -6.68
C MET A 36 -4.39 2.57 -7.32
N TYR A 37 -5.66 2.93 -7.44
CA TYR A 37 -6.11 4.18 -8.03
C TYR A 37 -6.38 5.25 -6.96
N THR A 38 -6.05 6.50 -7.28
CA THR A 38 -6.61 7.67 -6.58
C THR A 38 -6.83 8.81 -7.57
N ALA A 39 -7.76 9.72 -7.26
CA ALA A 39 -7.97 10.93 -8.06
C ALA A 39 -6.80 11.92 -7.98
N GLY A 40 -5.90 11.74 -7.00
CA GLY A 40 -4.72 12.57 -6.81
C GLY A 40 -3.42 11.79 -7.05
N ARG A 41 -2.42 12.05 -6.21
CA ARG A 41 -1.09 11.43 -6.24
C ARG A 41 -1.11 10.13 -5.43
N VAL A 42 -0.89 9.01 -6.10
CA VAL A 42 -0.74 7.72 -5.44
C VAL A 42 0.72 7.33 -5.29
N GLY A 43 1.10 6.75 -4.16
CA GLY A 43 2.46 6.28 -3.92
C GLY A 43 2.50 4.98 -3.11
N VAL A 44 3.67 4.31 -3.21
CA VAL A 44 3.98 3.12 -2.41
C VAL A 44 5.26 3.33 -1.58
N PRO A 45 5.20 4.11 -0.49
CA PRO A 45 6.36 4.27 0.38
C PRO A 45 6.77 2.94 1.00
N GLN A 46 8.07 2.80 1.26
CA GLN A 46 8.66 1.57 1.80
C GLN A 46 9.89 1.87 2.64
N CYS A 47 10.24 0.97 3.57
CA CYS A 47 11.47 1.07 4.34
C CYS A 47 12.02 -0.33 4.67
N ASP A 48 12.79 -0.89 3.76
CA ASP A 48 13.39 -2.22 3.92
C ASP A 48 14.37 -2.25 5.12
N PHE A 49 14.99 -1.11 5.44
CA PHE A 49 15.82 -0.95 6.64
C PHE A 49 15.05 -1.24 7.94
N GLY A 50 13.73 -1.07 7.93
CA GLY A 50 12.85 -1.41 9.05
C GLY A 50 12.92 -2.88 9.46
N TYR A 51 13.31 -3.77 8.55
CA TYR A 51 13.54 -5.19 8.84
C TYR A 51 14.71 -5.40 9.81
N MET A 52 15.71 -4.53 9.75
CA MET A 52 16.99 -4.67 10.46
C MET A 52 17.01 -3.98 11.82
N ILE A 53 15.94 -3.26 12.18
CA ILE A 53 15.89 -2.44 13.38
C ILE A 53 14.65 -2.73 14.20
N GLY A 54 14.79 -2.69 15.53
CA GLY A 54 13.64 -2.85 16.42
C GLY A 54 12.66 -1.67 16.34
N PRO A 55 11.41 -1.86 16.80
CA PRO A 55 10.32 -0.87 16.65
C PRO A 55 10.64 0.49 17.27
N ARG A 56 11.41 0.53 18.37
CA ARG A 56 11.86 1.78 18.99
C ARG A 56 12.74 2.61 18.04
N HIS A 57 13.66 1.97 17.32
CA HIS A 57 14.52 2.66 16.36
C HIS A 57 13.76 3.01 15.09
N PHE A 58 12.86 2.15 14.62
CA PHE A 58 11.98 2.45 13.49
C PHE A 58 11.15 3.72 13.75
N GLN A 59 10.51 3.81 14.92
CA GLN A 59 9.71 4.98 15.32
C GLN A 59 10.57 6.25 15.44
N SER A 60 11.81 6.14 15.92
CA SER A 60 12.71 7.30 16.05
C SER A 60 13.30 7.76 14.72
N PHE A 61 13.63 6.84 13.81
CA PHE A 61 14.49 7.14 12.67
C PHE A 61 13.82 6.97 11.30
N ALA A 62 12.83 6.09 11.15
CA ALA A 62 12.19 5.81 9.87
C ALA A 62 10.79 6.43 9.78
N LEU A 63 9.94 6.18 10.78
CA LEU A 63 8.54 6.61 10.80
C LEU A 63 8.36 8.12 10.55
N PRO A 64 9.15 9.05 11.13
CA PRO A 64 8.96 10.48 10.90
C PRO A 64 9.20 10.90 9.45
N TYR A 65 10.05 10.18 8.71
CA TYR A 65 10.27 10.44 7.28
C TYR A 65 9.13 9.87 6.44
N LEU A 66 8.67 8.65 6.76
CA LEU A 66 7.52 8.03 6.11
C LEU A 66 6.27 8.91 6.26
N GLN A 67 6.00 9.43 7.47
CA GLN A 67 4.86 10.33 7.70
C GLN A 67 4.94 11.64 6.91
N ARG A 68 6.16 12.14 6.60
CA ARG A 68 6.34 13.30 5.72
C ARG A 68 6.08 12.94 4.26
N GLU A 69 6.46 11.74 3.84
CA GLU A 69 6.16 11.21 2.51
C GLU A 69 4.66 10.98 2.33
N PHE A 70 3.99 10.37 3.32
CA PHE A 70 2.53 10.20 3.35
C PHE A 70 1.81 11.53 3.20
N GLY A 71 2.32 12.59 3.82
CA GLY A 71 1.75 13.94 3.72
C GLY A 71 1.83 14.60 2.33
N ARG A 72 2.50 13.99 1.35
CA ARG A 72 2.60 14.50 -0.03
C ARG A 72 1.72 13.76 -1.03
N LEU A 73 1.04 12.71 -0.56
CA LEU A 73 0.28 11.77 -1.36
C LEU A 73 -1.19 11.83 -0.96
N ASP A 74 -2.06 11.62 -1.94
CA ASP A 74 -3.51 11.53 -1.75
C ASP A 74 -3.96 10.07 -1.57
N GLY A 75 -3.19 9.12 -2.09
CA GLY A 75 -3.36 7.68 -1.88
C GLY A 75 -2.05 7.02 -1.44
N VAL A 76 -2.07 6.34 -0.29
CA VAL A 76 -0.86 5.76 0.31
C VAL A 76 -1.04 4.26 0.55
N CYS A 77 -0.21 3.46 -0.10
CA CYS A 77 -0.06 2.04 0.16
C CYS A 77 1.35 1.81 0.73
N TYR A 78 1.47 1.32 1.96
CA TYR A 78 2.78 1.00 2.50
C TYR A 78 3.19 -0.43 2.15
N HIS A 79 4.39 -0.60 1.61
CA HIS A 79 5.00 -1.91 1.39
C HIS A 79 5.59 -2.43 2.70
N LEU A 80 4.94 -3.43 3.30
CA LEU A 80 5.40 -4.08 4.52
C LEU A 80 6.14 -5.36 4.14
N ASP A 81 7.46 -5.28 4.04
CA ASP A 81 8.32 -6.36 3.56
C ASP A 81 8.93 -7.20 4.69
N GLY A 82 8.54 -8.46 4.73
CA GLY A 82 9.14 -9.48 5.57
C GLY A 82 8.67 -9.46 7.02
N VAL A 83 8.77 -10.64 7.66
CA VAL A 83 8.39 -10.85 9.07
C VAL A 83 9.11 -9.93 10.05
N GLY A 84 10.35 -9.51 9.74
CA GLY A 84 11.11 -8.57 10.55
C GLY A 84 10.50 -7.17 10.63
N ASN A 85 9.66 -6.79 9.66
CA ASN A 85 8.95 -5.50 9.68
C ASN A 85 7.60 -5.54 10.42
N LEU A 86 7.05 -6.72 10.74
CA LEU A 86 5.75 -6.84 11.42
C LEU A 86 5.62 -6.04 12.72
N PRO A 87 6.65 -5.92 13.58
CA PRO A 87 6.58 -5.09 14.78
C PRO A 87 6.30 -3.60 14.50
N ASN A 88 6.51 -3.14 13.26
CA ASN A 88 6.30 -1.75 12.84
C ASN A 88 4.88 -1.48 12.30
N LEU A 89 4.04 -2.51 12.14
CA LEU A 89 2.69 -2.41 11.55
C LEU A 89 1.79 -1.43 12.30
N GLU A 90 1.62 -1.58 13.61
CA GLU A 90 0.72 -0.73 14.39
C GLU A 90 1.15 0.75 14.41
N PRO A 91 2.43 1.10 14.66
CA PRO A 91 2.90 2.47 14.53
C PRO A 91 2.66 3.10 13.15
N LEU A 92 2.80 2.31 12.07
CA LEU A 92 2.48 2.77 10.72
C LEU A 92 0.99 3.04 10.56
N CYS A 93 0.15 2.09 11.02
CA CYS A 93 -1.31 2.18 10.86
C CYS A 93 -1.94 3.30 11.68
N ALA A 94 -1.26 3.78 12.73
CA ALA A 94 -1.70 4.94 13.50
C ALA A 94 -1.76 6.24 12.68
N ASP A 95 -1.07 6.34 11.53
CA ASP A 95 -1.22 7.48 10.63
C ASP A 95 -2.51 7.33 9.77
N PRO A 96 -3.47 8.26 9.87
CA PRO A 96 -4.71 8.18 9.10
C PRO A 96 -4.49 8.33 7.58
N ARG A 97 -3.35 8.90 7.15
CA ARG A 97 -3.02 9.05 5.71
C ARG A 97 -2.54 7.75 5.09
N LEU A 98 -2.17 6.75 5.90
CA LEU A 98 -1.89 5.41 5.39
C LEU A 98 -3.20 4.69 5.15
N HIS A 99 -3.47 4.33 3.90
CA HIS A 99 -4.75 3.72 3.50
C HIS A 99 -4.63 2.19 3.39
N LEU A 100 -3.52 1.70 2.84
CA LEU A 100 -3.34 0.29 2.53
C LEU A 100 -2.01 -0.27 3.03
N ILE A 101 -2.02 -1.54 3.41
CA ILE A 101 -0.83 -2.36 3.62
C ILE A 101 -0.71 -3.35 2.47
N GLN A 102 0.41 -3.31 1.77
CA GLN A 102 0.83 -4.40 0.89
C GLN A 102 1.78 -5.29 1.69
N TRP A 103 1.27 -6.42 2.17
CA TRP A 103 2.06 -7.42 2.89
C TRP A 103 2.86 -8.29 1.93
N VAL A 104 4.16 -8.44 2.21
CA VAL A 104 5.03 -9.41 1.54
C VAL A 104 5.72 -10.25 2.61
N PRO A 105 5.50 -11.58 2.68
CA PRO A 105 6.05 -12.42 3.75
C PRO A 105 7.58 -12.46 3.83
N GLY A 106 8.25 -12.17 2.72
CA GLY A 106 9.70 -12.34 2.57
C GLY A 106 10.10 -13.78 2.27
N ALA A 107 11.41 -14.00 2.12
CA ALA A 107 11.96 -15.29 1.72
C ALA A 107 11.62 -16.40 2.73
N GLY A 108 11.17 -17.55 2.23
CA GLY A 108 10.86 -18.73 3.06
C GLY A 108 9.47 -18.73 3.71
N HIS A 109 8.77 -17.61 3.73
CA HIS A 109 7.50 -17.42 4.46
C HIS A 109 6.25 -17.37 3.57
N GLY A 110 6.41 -17.53 2.26
CA GLY A 110 5.31 -17.40 1.29
C GLY A 110 4.23 -18.48 1.36
N ARG A 111 4.45 -19.56 2.12
CA ARG A 111 3.46 -20.65 2.32
C ARG A 111 2.86 -20.67 3.72
N ASP A 112 3.31 -19.78 4.60
CA ASP A 112 2.78 -19.69 5.96
C ASP A 112 1.37 -19.10 5.92
N ASP A 113 0.59 -19.41 6.96
CA ASP A 113 -0.74 -18.83 7.13
C ASP A 113 -0.65 -17.42 7.74
N TRP A 114 -1.03 -16.43 6.93
CA TRP A 114 -1.06 -15.01 7.30
C TRP A 114 -2.49 -14.49 7.55
N SER A 115 -3.49 -15.36 7.64
CA SER A 115 -4.89 -14.94 7.85
C SER A 115 -5.06 -14.03 9.06
N TRP A 116 -4.39 -14.37 10.18
CA TRP A 116 -4.39 -13.54 11.39
C TRP A 116 -3.85 -12.12 11.17
N LEU A 117 -2.87 -11.96 10.28
CA LEU A 117 -2.26 -10.66 9.99
C LEU A 117 -3.21 -9.83 9.14
N HIS A 118 -3.88 -10.47 8.20
CA HIS A 118 -4.89 -9.83 7.38
C HIS A 118 -6.09 -9.36 8.19
N ASP A 119 -6.57 -10.17 9.15
CA ASP A 119 -7.59 -9.76 10.12
C ASP A 119 -7.11 -8.57 10.95
N LYS A 120 -5.83 -8.59 11.38
CA LYS A 120 -5.22 -7.50 12.13
C LYS A 120 -5.14 -6.19 11.32
N ILE A 121 -4.74 -6.25 10.05
CA ILE A 121 -4.65 -5.08 9.17
C ILE A 121 -6.04 -4.45 9.01
N ASP A 122 -7.09 -5.27 8.82
CA ASP A 122 -8.47 -4.79 8.75
C ASP A 122 -8.95 -4.18 10.05
N ALA A 123 -8.65 -4.81 11.20
CA ALA A 123 -8.98 -4.29 12.52
C ALA A 123 -8.29 -2.94 12.82
N LEU A 124 -7.14 -2.68 12.20
CA LEU A 124 -6.46 -1.38 12.23
C LEU A 124 -7.05 -0.35 11.24
N GLY A 125 -8.15 -0.72 10.56
CA GLY A 125 -8.87 0.12 9.60
C GLY A 125 -8.13 0.28 8.27
N LYS A 126 -7.18 -0.61 7.94
CA LYS A 126 -6.36 -0.48 6.75
C LYS A 126 -6.78 -1.48 5.68
N GLY A 127 -6.75 -0.98 4.45
CA GLY A 127 -6.97 -1.77 3.27
C GLY A 127 -5.81 -2.67 2.91
N GLN A 128 -6.05 -3.54 1.93
CA GLN A 128 -5.14 -4.62 1.56
C GLN A 128 -5.05 -4.78 0.05
N ILE A 129 -3.88 -5.24 -0.41
CA ILE A 129 -3.67 -5.67 -1.80
C ILE A 129 -3.50 -7.18 -1.81
N LEU A 130 -4.43 -7.88 -2.45
CA LEU A 130 -4.50 -9.33 -2.47
C LEU A 130 -4.76 -9.84 -3.88
N GLN A 131 -4.61 -11.14 -4.06
CA GLN A 131 -4.78 -11.80 -5.35
C GLN A 131 -5.48 -13.14 -5.14
N GLY A 132 -6.21 -13.59 -6.16
CA GLY A 132 -6.90 -14.89 -6.13
C GLY A 132 -8.12 -14.89 -7.05
N SER A 133 -9.01 -15.86 -6.86
CA SER A 133 -10.22 -15.97 -7.67
C SER A 133 -11.28 -14.92 -7.29
N VAL A 134 -12.27 -14.72 -8.16
CA VAL A 134 -13.44 -13.87 -7.85
C VAL A 134 -14.23 -14.41 -6.65
N HIS A 135 -14.29 -15.74 -6.48
CA HIS A 135 -14.92 -16.34 -5.31
C HIS A 135 -14.16 -16.01 -4.02
N ASP A 136 -12.82 -16.02 -4.06
CA ASP A 136 -12.00 -15.62 -2.90
C ASP A 136 -12.18 -14.13 -2.58
N PHE A 137 -12.26 -13.28 -3.61
CA PHE A 137 -12.59 -11.85 -3.46
C PHE A 137 -13.91 -11.65 -2.71
N GLU A 138 -14.98 -12.34 -3.11
CA GLU A 138 -16.29 -12.20 -2.48
C GLU A 138 -16.28 -12.66 -1.02
N ARG A 139 -15.63 -13.80 -0.73
CA ARG A 139 -15.44 -14.23 0.66
C ARG A 139 -14.63 -13.21 1.46
N TRP A 140 -13.57 -12.66 0.87
CA TRP A 140 -12.71 -11.69 1.53
C TRP A 140 -13.45 -10.41 1.87
N ARG A 141 -14.17 -9.85 0.88
CA ARG A 141 -14.99 -8.66 1.02
C ARG A 141 -16.08 -8.82 2.08
N ALA A 142 -16.64 -10.02 2.22
CA ALA A 142 -17.63 -10.29 3.25
C ALA A 142 -17.04 -10.39 4.67
N ALA A 143 -15.77 -10.78 4.78
CA ALA A 143 -15.10 -10.99 6.08
C ALA A 143 -14.41 -9.73 6.63
N HIS A 144 -14.08 -8.76 5.77
CA HIS A 144 -13.28 -7.59 6.11
C HIS A 144 -14.04 -6.29 5.84
N THR A 145 -13.81 -5.28 6.67
CA THR A 145 -14.63 -4.05 6.70
C THR A 145 -13.89 -2.79 6.27
N ALA A 146 -12.56 -2.82 6.17
CA ALA A 146 -11.76 -1.68 5.75
C ALA A 146 -12.15 -1.22 4.33
N PRO A 147 -12.26 0.10 4.10
CA PRO A 147 -12.90 0.62 2.89
C PRO A 147 -12.07 0.46 1.60
N TRP A 148 -10.85 -0.09 1.69
CA TRP A 148 -9.93 -0.18 0.56
C TRP A 148 -9.45 -1.62 0.33
N LEU A 149 -10.11 -2.35 -0.56
CA LEU A 149 -9.64 -3.67 -1.01
C LEU A 149 -9.24 -3.58 -2.49
N TYR A 150 -7.97 -3.86 -2.78
CA TYR A 150 -7.50 -4.01 -4.16
C TYR A 150 -7.22 -5.48 -4.43
N TRP A 151 -8.00 -6.04 -5.34
CA TRP A 151 -7.93 -7.45 -5.69
C TRP A 151 -7.37 -7.61 -7.09
N VAL A 152 -6.21 -8.25 -7.18
CA VAL A 152 -5.55 -8.56 -8.44
C VAL A 152 -6.10 -9.88 -8.98
N LEU A 153 -6.85 -9.78 -10.06
CA LEU A 153 -7.24 -10.92 -10.89
C LEU A 153 -6.17 -11.14 -11.95
N ALA A 154 -5.78 -12.39 -12.16
CA ALA A 154 -4.82 -12.78 -13.18
C ALA A 154 -5.44 -13.85 -14.09
N GLY A 155 -5.14 -13.76 -15.38
CA GLY A 155 -5.46 -14.76 -16.38
C GLY A 155 -4.32 -14.87 -17.37
N SER A 156 -4.06 -16.08 -17.85
CA SER A 156 -3.03 -16.39 -18.84
C SER A 156 -3.63 -16.47 -20.26
N THR A 157 -4.96 -16.48 -20.38
CA THR A 157 -5.67 -16.46 -21.67
C THR A 157 -6.75 -15.38 -21.72
N ALA A 158 -7.12 -14.94 -22.93
CA ALA A 158 -8.22 -14.00 -23.13
C ALA A 158 -9.56 -14.56 -22.59
N ASP A 159 -9.78 -15.87 -22.71
CA ASP A 159 -10.98 -16.53 -22.21
C ASP A 159 -11.04 -16.53 -20.68
N GLU A 160 -9.91 -16.76 -20.00
CA GLU A 160 -9.82 -16.66 -18.53
C GLU A 160 -10.14 -15.24 -18.05
N ILE A 161 -9.52 -14.22 -18.66
CA ILE A 161 -9.76 -12.81 -18.32
C ILE A 161 -11.24 -12.45 -18.57
N THR A 162 -11.78 -12.83 -19.72
CA THR A 162 -13.19 -12.57 -20.07
C THR A 162 -14.15 -13.30 -19.12
N GLY A 163 -13.80 -14.52 -18.71
CA GLY A 163 -14.54 -15.28 -17.71
C GLY A 163 -14.59 -14.58 -16.36
N CYS A 164 -13.46 -14.03 -15.90
CA CYS A 164 -13.41 -13.22 -14.67
C CYS A 164 -14.32 -11.99 -14.77
N LEU A 165 -14.26 -11.23 -15.86
CA LEU A 165 -15.10 -10.04 -16.05
C LEU A 165 -16.60 -10.39 -16.00
N ARG A 166 -17.00 -11.44 -16.72
CA ARG A 166 -18.39 -11.94 -16.69
C ARG A 166 -18.85 -12.32 -15.28
N SER A 167 -17.99 -12.95 -14.49
CA SER A 167 -18.32 -13.34 -13.11
C SER A 167 -18.50 -12.14 -12.16
N LEU A 168 -17.91 -10.99 -12.50
CA LEU A 168 -18.09 -9.72 -11.80
C LEU A 168 -19.27 -8.91 -12.34
N GLY A 169 -19.94 -9.37 -13.40
CA GLY A 169 -21.06 -8.67 -14.04
C GLY A 169 -20.64 -7.46 -14.87
N VAL A 170 -19.38 -7.42 -15.34
CA VAL A 170 -18.81 -6.36 -16.20
C VAL A 170 -18.58 -6.85 -17.62
#